data_AF-A0A841FTS7-F1
#
_entry.id   AF-A0A841FTS7-F1
#
_cell.length_a   1.000
_cell.length_b   1.000
_cell.length_c   1.000
_cell.angle_alpha   90.00
_cell.angle_beta   90.00
_cell.angle_gamma   90.00
#
_symmetry.space_group_name_H-M   'P 1'
#
loop_
_entity.id
_entity.type
_entity.pdbx_description
1 polymer ?
#
loop_
_entity_poly.entity_id
_entity_poly.type
_entity_poly.pdbx_seq_one_letter_code
_entity_poly.pdbx_strand_id
1 'polypeptide(L)'
;MNPLARLFKGPGAMPEHLRARLVGEDLVFLAEGLSGSITYRRLRAPGQYSNWMREPATGAIGISSQGLVVWANKVKQIDVPHRHPLRQRIAVRLDGERKVVFGFELGWTNTAVSGAAEVRLKLEPGGARRVVGILTAG
;
A
#
# COMPACT_ATOMS: atom_id res chain seq x y z
N MET A 1 19.21 13.34 -4.82
CA MET A 1 18.27 12.82 -3.79
C MET A 1 18.13 13.89 -2.71
N ASN A 2 16.91 14.35 -2.41
CA ASN A 2 16.71 15.46 -1.47
C ASN A 2 16.51 14.91 -0.03
N PRO A 3 17.43 15.15 0.92
CA PRO A 3 17.37 14.62 2.29
C PRO A 3 16.15 15.13 3.07
N LEU A 4 15.61 16.29 2.71
CA LEU A 4 14.40 16.87 3.32
C LEU A 4 13.13 16.07 3.01
N ALA A 5 13.08 15.37 1.87
CA ALA A 5 11.92 14.56 1.50
C ALA A 5 11.71 13.34 2.42
N ARG A 6 12.73 12.93 3.21
CA ARG A 6 12.60 11.85 4.20
C ARG A 6 11.85 12.29 5.45
N LEU A 7 12.01 13.54 5.89
CA LEU A 7 11.37 14.07 7.11
C LEU A 7 9.85 14.17 6.98
N PHE A 8 9.33 14.48 5.79
CA PHE A 8 7.88 14.65 5.58
C PHE A 8 7.10 13.33 5.42
N LYS A 9 7.76 12.19 5.17
CA LYS A 9 7.10 10.91 4.87
C LYS A 9 6.68 10.12 6.10
N GLY A 10 7.11 10.56 7.28
CA GLY A 10 6.80 9.92 8.55
C GLY A 10 7.53 8.58 8.73
N PRO A 11 7.34 7.94 9.90
CA PRO A 11 8.09 6.74 10.26
C PRO A 11 7.70 5.50 9.44
N GLY A 12 6.64 5.57 8.62
CA GLY A 12 6.03 4.38 8.04
C GLY A 12 5.37 3.48 9.09
N ALA A 13 5.10 4.00 10.29
CA ALA A 13 4.29 3.32 11.28
C ALA A 13 2.81 3.51 10.94
N MET A 14 2.02 2.48 11.20
CA MET A 14 0.58 2.55 11.08
C MET A 14 0.03 3.38 12.26
N PRO A 15 -0.97 4.25 12.04
CA PRO A 15 -1.66 4.93 13.13
C PRO A 15 -2.22 3.92 14.16
N GLU A 16 -2.13 4.26 15.45
CA GLU A 16 -2.47 3.34 16.54
C GLU A 16 -3.91 2.81 16.45
N HIS A 17 -4.87 3.65 16.05
CA HIS A 17 -6.25 3.21 15.88
C HIS A 17 -6.43 2.15 14.77
N LEU A 18 -5.65 2.21 13.68
CA LEU A 18 -5.67 1.18 12.63
C LEU A 18 -4.98 -0.11 13.11
N ARG A 19 -3.88 0.03 13.86
CA ARG A 19 -3.20 -1.10 14.46
C ARG A 19 -4.13 -1.83 15.45
N ALA A 20 -4.74 -1.11 16.38
CA ALA A 20 -5.69 -1.66 17.34
C ALA A 20 -6.89 -2.33 16.65
N ARG A 21 -7.41 -1.74 15.58
CA ARG A 21 -8.46 -2.36 14.76
C ARG A 21 -8.01 -3.70 14.17
N LEU A 22 -6.84 -3.74 13.53
CA LEU A 22 -6.32 -4.99 12.95
C LEU A 22 -6.04 -6.07 13.99
N VAL A 23 -5.60 -5.69 15.19
CA VAL A 23 -5.43 -6.62 16.32
C VAL A 23 -6.77 -7.21 16.75
N GLY A 24 -7.82 -6.38 16.84
CA GLY A 24 -9.18 -6.84 17.13
C GLY A 24 -9.82 -7.69 16.02
N GLU A 25 -9.28 -7.61 14.80
CA GLU A 25 -9.69 -8.41 13.63
C GLU A 25 -8.86 -9.69 13.44
N ASP A 26 -8.14 -10.15 14.48
CA ASP A 26 -7.15 -11.24 14.41
C ASP A 26 -6.02 -10.94 13.41
N LEU A 27 -5.05 -10.15 13.87
CA LEU A 27 -3.89 -9.75 13.08
C LEU A 27 -3.07 -10.95 12.62
N VAL A 28 -2.96 -11.14 11.30
CA VAL A 28 -2.21 -12.24 10.66
C VAL A 28 -0.78 -11.81 10.32
N PHE A 29 -0.62 -10.55 9.89
CA PHE A 29 0.66 -10.01 9.46
C PHE A 29 0.72 -8.51 9.70
N LEU A 30 1.81 -8.03 10.30
CA LEU A 30 2.12 -6.62 10.43
C LEU A 30 3.59 -6.40 10.11
N ALA A 31 3.86 -5.42 9.25
CA ALA A 31 5.20 -4.95 8.99
C ALA A 31 5.17 -3.43 8.80
N GLU A 32 6.02 -2.72 9.53
CA GLU A 32 6.05 -1.26 9.60
C GLU A 32 7.45 -0.73 9.29
N GLY A 33 7.57 0.57 9.05
CA GLY A 33 8.86 1.19 8.71
C GLY A 33 9.41 0.74 7.36
N LEU A 34 8.56 0.24 6.47
CA LEU A 34 8.94 -0.31 5.18
C LEU A 34 9.33 0.82 4.24
N SER A 35 10.49 0.69 3.60
CA SER A 35 10.92 1.60 2.54
C SER A 35 10.35 1.16 1.19
N GLY A 36 10.11 2.11 0.29
CA GLY A 36 9.41 1.81 -0.94
C GLY A 36 9.29 2.97 -1.92
N SER A 37 8.36 2.81 -2.84
CA SER A 37 7.97 3.89 -3.76
C SER A 37 6.53 3.72 -4.22
N ILE A 38 5.83 4.82 -4.42
CA ILE A 38 4.54 4.85 -5.10
C ILE A 38 4.79 5.29 -6.54
N THR A 39 4.17 4.60 -7.49
CA THR A 39 4.24 4.97 -8.91
C THR A 39 2.84 5.21 -9.41
N TYR A 40 2.60 6.41 -9.91
CA TYR A 40 1.36 6.81 -10.55
C TYR A 40 1.54 6.74 -12.06
N ARG A 41 0.55 6.17 -12.75
CA ARG A 41 0.49 6.10 -14.21
C ARG A 41 -0.80 6.75 -14.68
N ARG A 42 -0.69 7.61 -15.70
CA ARG A 42 -1.81 8.34 -16.30
C ARG A 42 -2.65 9.06 -15.23
N LEU A 43 -1.97 9.66 -14.26
CA LEU A 43 -2.60 10.41 -13.18
C LEU A 43 -3.32 11.63 -13.77
N ARG A 44 -4.62 11.70 -13.52
CA ARG A 44 -5.43 12.91 -13.74
C ARG A 44 -6.08 13.25 -12.42
N ALA A 45 -5.78 14.41 -11.89
CA ALA A 45 -6.41 15.00 -10.71
C ALA A 45 -6.68 16.49 -10.99
N PRO A 46 -7.59 17.16 -10.26
CA PRO A 46 -7.82 18.59 -10.44
C PRO A 46 -6.52 19.38 -10.27
N GLY A 47 -6.10 20.09 -11.32
CA GLY A 47 -4.86 20.86 -11.33
C GLY A 47 -3.56 20.06 -11.52
N GLN A 48 -3.62 18.74 -11.71
CA GLN A 48 -2.44 17.90 -11.91
C GLN A 48 -2.65 16.83 -12.98
N TYR A 49 -1.78 16.85 -13.99
CA TYR A 49 -1.71 15.82 -15.02
C TYR A 49 -0.30 15.23 -15.07
N SER A 50 -0.18 13.91 -15.00
CA SER A 50 1.10 13.24 -15.22
C SER A 50 0.93 11.87 -15.85
N ASN A 51 1.65 11.63 -16.95
CA ASN A 51 1.68 10.31 -17.59
C ASN A 51 2.40 9.28 -16.71
N TRP A 52 3.43 9.71 -15.99
CA TRP A 52 4.21 8.88 -15.09
C TRP A 52 4.81 9.72 -13.97
N MET A 53 4.61 9.30 -12.73
CA MET A 53 5.18 9.95 -11.56
C MET A 53 5.61 8.89 -10.57
N ARG A 54 6.83 8.99 -10.05
CA ARG A 54 7.33 8.07 -9.04
C ARG A 54 7.84 8.84 -7.84
N GLU A 55 7.33 8.47 -6.68
CA GLU A 55 7.69 9.08 -5.42
C GLU A 55 8.31 8.04 -4.48
N PRO A 56 9.40 8.37 -3.76
CA PRO A 56 9.86 7.52 -2.67
C PRO A 56 8.78 7.46 -1.59
N ALA A 57 8.64 6.32 -0.93
CA ALA A 57 7.65 6.13 0.12
C ALA A 57 8.21 5.39 1.32
N THR A 58 7.61 5.67 2.48
CA THR A 58 7.74 4.86 3.68
C THR A 58 6.35 4.44 4.13
N GLY A 59 6.18 3.19 4.56
CA GLY A 59 4.85 2.66 4.83
C GLY A 59 4.81 1.42 5.71
N ALA A 60 3.59 0.93 5.90
CA ALA A 60 3.26 -0.27 6.65
C ALA A 60 2.26 -1.13 5.86
N ILE A 61 2.33 -2.44 6.11
CA ILE A 61 1.37 -3.44 5.63
C ILE A 61 0.78 -4.10 6.86
N GLY A 62 -0.56 -4.11 6.94
CA GLY A 62 -1.32 -4.83 7.93
C GLY A 62 -2.31 -5.77 7.25
N ILE A 63 -2.34 -7.03 7.68
CA ILE A 63 -3.28 -8.04 7.21
C ILE A 63 -3.90 -8.68 8.43
N SER A 64 -5.21 -8.63 8.52
CA SER A 64 -6.02 -9.32 9.53
C SER A 64 -6.80 -10.47 8.88
N SER A 65 -7.52 -11.24 9.70
CA SER A 65 -8.48 -12.22 9.18
C SER A 65 -9.62 -11.57 8.38
N GLN A 66 -9.87 -10.28 8.59
CA GLN A 66 -10.98 -9.55 7.98
C GLN A 66 -10.57 -8.66 6.80
N GLY A 67 -9.34 -8.16 6.74
CA GLY A 67 -8.96 -7.23 5.70
C GLY A 67 -7.47 -6.96 5.50
N LEU A 68 -7.21 -6.07 4.56
CA LEU A 68 -5.89 -5.60 4.16
C LEU A 68 -5.81 -4.08 4.32
N VAL A 69 -4.76 -3.61 4.99
CA VAL A 69 -4.41 -2.20 5.10
C VAL A 69 -3.00 -1.98 4.56
N VAL A 70 -2.86 -1.03 3.63
CA VAL A 70 -1.56 -0.51 3.19
C VAL A 70 -1.53 0.98 3.48
N TRP A 71 -0.60 1.35 4.36
CA TRP A 71 -0.36 2.73 4.76
C TRP A 71 0.95 3.20 4.14
N ALA A 72 0.96 4.34 3.45
CA ALA A 72 2.20 4.90 2.91
C ALA A 72 2.12 6.42 2.82
N ASN A 73 3.25 7.09 3.06
CA ASN A 73 3.36 8.55 3.04
C ASN A 73 2.31 9.27 3.92
N LYS A 74 2.00 8.69 5.09
CA LYS A 74 0.99 9.18 6.06
C LYS A 74 -0.46 9.17 5.54
N VAL A 75 -0.74 8.40 4.49
CA VAL A 75 -2.10 8.26 3.96
C VAL A 75 -2.44 6.78 3.78
N LYS A 76 -3.73 6.49 3.92
CA LYS A 76 -4.28 5.17 3.66
C LYS A 76 -4.33 4.94 2.16
N GLN A 77 -3.46 4.08 1.65
CA GLN A 77 -3.44 3.74 0.22
C GLN A 77 -4.47 2.65 -0.07
N ILE A 78 -4.55 1.66 0.82
CA ILE A 78 -5.51 0.55 0.74
C ILE A 78 -6.07 0.32 2.14
N ASP A 79 -7.38 0.14 2.23
CA ASP A 79 -8.11 -0.35 3.40
C ASP A 79 -9.38 -1.00 2.93
N VAL A 80 -9.30 -2.31 2.73
CA VAL A 80 -10.40 -3.09 2.17
C VAL A 80 -10.57 -4.38 2.96
N PRO A 81 -11.81 -4.72 3.37
CA PRO A 81 -12.12 -6.05 3.84
C PRO A 81 -11.87 -7.10 2.74
N HIS A 82 -11.48 -8.31 3.11
CA HIS A 82 -11.20 -9.40 2.15
C HIS A 82 -12.46 -9.76 1.33
N ARG A 83 -13.64 -9.66 1.93
CA ARG A 83 -14.93 -9.92 1.28
C ARG A 83 -15.42 -8.77 0.39
N HIS A 84 -14.75 -7.61 0.41
CA HIS A 84 -15.20 -6.45 -0.35
C HIS A 84 -14.85 -6.61 -1.84
N PRO A 85 -15.75 -6.29 -2.80
CA PRO A 85 -15.46 -6.46 -4.23
C PRO A 85 -14.21 -5.73 -4.73
N LEU A 86 -13.86 -4.59 -4.12
CA LEU A 86 -12.61 -3.87 -4.45
C LEU A 86 -11.36 -4.70 -4.19
N ARG A 87 -11.40 -5.68 -3.27
CA ARG A 87 -10.26 -6.54 -2.97
C ARG A 87 -9.74 -7.29 -4.20
N GLN A 88 -10.66 -7.73 -5.07
CA GLN A 88 -10.33 -8.44 -6.32
C GLN A 88 -9.69 -7.53 -7.37
N ARG A 89 -9.90 -6.22 -7.25
CA ARG A 89 -9.32 -5.24 -8.17
C ARG A 89 -7.89 -4.87 -7.79
N ILE A 90 -7.47 -5.14 -6.56
CA ILE A 90 -6.11 -4.88 -6.08
C ILE A 90 -5.19 -6.01 -6.54
N ALA A 91 -4.31 -5.70 -7.49
CA ALA A 91 -3.27 -6.62 -7.93
C ALA A 91 -2.17 -6.71 -6.85
N VAL A 92 -1.89 -7.91 -6.37
CA VAL A 92 -0.82 -8.16 -5.39
C VAL A 92 0.20 -9.09 -6.05
N ARG A 93 1.45 -8.63 -6.18
CA ARG A 93 2.49 -9.37 -6.89
C ARG A 93 3.87 -9.16 -6.29
N LEU A 94 4.77 -10.09 -6.55
CA LEU A 94 6.19 -9.95 -6.24
C LEU A 94 6.88 -9.03 -7.24
N ASP A 95 7.85 -8.26 -6.76
CA ASP A 95 8.82 -7.49 -7.56
C ASP A 95 10.23 -7.84 -7.06
N GLY A 96 10.75 -8.95 -7.60
CA GLY A 96 11.91 -9.64 -7.07
C GLY A 96 11.62 -10.32 -5.73
N GLU A 97 12.67 -10.65 -4.98
CA GLU A 97 12.56 -11.47 -3.75
C GLU A 97 12.08 -10.70 -2.51
N ARG A 98 12.26 -9.37 -2.51
CA ARG A 98 12.11 -8.53 -1.31
C ARG A 98 11.04 -7.46 -1.42
N LYS A 99 10.32 -7.35 -2.53
CA LYS A 99 9.29 -6.32 -2.69
C LYS A 99 7.96 -6.95 -3.04
N VAL A 100 6.93 -6.39 -2.43
CA VAL A 100 5.55 -6.60 -2.85
C VAL A 100 5.05 -5.35 -3.55
N VAL A 101 4.24 -5.54 -4.58
CA VAL A 101 3.58 -4.47 -5.32
C VAL A 101 2.08 -4.63 -5.15
N PHE A 102 1.45 -3.55 -4.71
CA PHE A 102 0.00 -3.40 -4.70
C PHE A 102 -0.40 -2.43 -5.82
N GLY A 103 -1.05 -2.95 -6.86
CA GLY A 103 -1.55 -2.17 -7.99
C GLY A 103 -3.06 -1.95 -7.88
N PHE A 104 -3.53 -0.71 -8.08
CA PHE A 104 -4.94 -0.37 -8.08
C PHE A 104 -5.24 0.87 -8.92
N GLU A 105 -6.50 1.05 -9.32
CA GLU A 105 -6.95 2.29 -9.99
C GLU A 105 -7.40 3.32 -8.95
N LEU A 106 -6.97 4.57 -9.14
CA LEU A 106 -7.29 5.68 -8.23
C LEU A 106 -8.76 6.09 -8.29
N GLY A 107 -9.43 5.85 -9.42
CA GLY A 107 -10.81 6.27 -9.65
C GLY A 107 -11.87 5.49 -8.89
N TRP A 108 -11.51 4.50 -8.07
CA TRP A 108 -12.48 3.70 -7.32
C TRP A 108 -13.08 4.43 -6.13
N THR A 109 -12.33 5.35 -5.51
CA THR A 109 -12.79 6.08 -4.31
C THR A 109 -13.12 7.53 -4.59
N ASN A 110 -12.61 8.10 -5.70
CA ASN A 110 -12.87 9.47 -6.09
C ASN A 110 -12.89 9.60 -7.62
N THR A 111 -14.05 9.89 -8.19
CA THR A 111 -14.24 10.06 -9.64
C THR A 111 -13.52 11.28 -10.21
N ALA A 112 -13.12 12.24 -9.38
CA ALA A 112 -12.29 13.38 -9.78
C ALA A 112 -10.83 12.99 -10.05
N VAL A 113 -10.42 11.78 -9.67
CA VAL A 113 -9.07 11.26 -9.90
C VAL A 113 -9.14 10.02 -10.79
N SER A 114 -8.26 9.93 -11.79
CA SER A 114 -8.11 8.72 -12.61
C SER A 114 -6.66 8.37 -12.85
N GLY A 115 -6.43 7.13 -13.28
CA GLY A 115 -5.10 6.53 -13.44
C GLY A 115 -4.86 5.40 -12.45
N ALA A 116 -3.69 4.79 -12.57
CA ALA A 116 -3.29 3.65 -11.75
C ALA A 116 -2.19 4.05 -10.77
N ALA A 117 -2.24 3.47 -9.57
CA ALA A 117 -1.20 3.56 -8.56
C ALA A 117 -0.60 2.19 -8.29
N GLU A 118 0.72 2.16 -8.14
CA GLU A 118 1.47 0.99 -7.72
C GLU A 118 2.28 1.34 -6.46
N VAL A 119 1.89 0.77 -5.32
CA VAL A 119 2.62 0.90 -4.07
C VAL A 119 3.60 -0.26 -3.96
N ARG A 120 4.90 0.05 -3.99
CA ARG A 120 5.99 -0.91 -3.84
C ARG A 120 6.58 -0.77 -2.45
N LEU A 121 6.54 -1.82 -1.65
CA LEU A 121 7.14 -1.83 -0.31
C LEU A 121 8.16 -2.97 -0.22
N LYS A 122 9.33 -2.65 0.34
CA LYS A 122 10.42 -3.58 0.57
C LYS A 122 10.25 -4.21 1.95
N LEU A 123 10.27 -5.54 2.00
CA LEU A 123 10.26 -6.34 3.21
C LEU A 123 11.61 -7.05 3.41
N GLU A 124 11.78 -7.60 4.61
CA GLU A 124 12.83 -8.57 4.89
C GLU A 124 12.74 -9.80 3.96
N PRO A 125 13.84 -10.55 3.77
CA PRO A 125 13.85 -11.75 2.96
C PRO A 125 12.70 -12.71 3.31
N GLY A 126 11.98 -13.19 2.29
CA GLY A 126 10.81 -14.06 2.46
C GLY A 126 9.50 -13.34 2.85
N GLY A 127 9.56 -12.13 3.38
CA GLY A 127 8.38 -11.37 3.81
C GLY A 127 7.42 -11.05 2.66
N ALA A 128 7.94 -10.66 1.49
CA ALA A 128 7.12 -10.38 0.31
C ALA A 128 6.35 -11.63 -0.17
N ARG A 129 6.99 -12.79 -0.18
CA ARG A 129 6.36 -14.07 -0.55
C ARG A 129 5.28 -14.47 0.46
N ARG A 130 5.51 -14.24 1.76
CA ARG A 130 4.52 -14.46 2.80
C ARG A 130 3.29 -13.58 2.60
N VAL A 131 3.46 -12.28 2.34
CA VAL A 131 2.36 -11.34 2.07
C VAL A 131 1.53 -11.80 0.87
N VAL A 132 2.19 -12.11 -0.24
CA VAL A 132 1.49 -12.60 -1.45
C VAL A 132 0.74 -13.90 -1.14
N GLY A 133 1.40 -14.86 -0.48
CA GLY A 133 0.79 -16.14 -0.12
C GLY A 133 -0.47 -15.98 0.74
N ILE A 134 -0.44 -15.12 1.77
CA ILE A 134 -1.62 -14.83 2.61
C ILE A 134 -2.76 -14.24 1.76
N LEU A 135 -2.43 -13.35 0.83
CA LEU A 135 -3.40 -12.60 0.04
C LEU A 135 -3.92 -13.34 -1.20
N THR A 136 -3.32 -14.47 -1.57
CA THR A 136 -3.76 -15.30 -2.71
C THR A 136 -4.27 -16.69 -2.30
N ALA A 137 -4.11 -17.09 -1.04
CA ALA A 137 -4.50 -18.41 -0.54
C ALA A 137 -5.96 -18.50 -0.04
N GLY A 138 -6.74 -17.42 -0.14
CA GLY A 138 -8.18 -17.39 0.16
C GLY A 138 -9.00 -17.10 -1.08
#